data_AF-A0A238YY91-F1
#
_entry.id   AF-A0A238YY91-F1
#
_cell.length_a   1.000
_cell.length_b   1.000
_cell.length_c   1.000
_cell.angle_alpha   90.00
_cell.angle_beta   90.00
_cell.angle_gamma   90.00
#
_symmetry.space_group_name_H-M   'P 1'
#
loop_
_entity.id
_entity.type
_entity.pdbx_description
1 polymer ?
#
loop_
_entity_poly.entity_id
_entity_poly.type
_entity_poly.pdbx_seq_one_letter_code
_entity_poly.pdbx_strand_id
1 'polypeptide(L)'
;MNEVLTLAYIGGYFWWRRRTRDMLAPISGGAGDPTVHWAVQAWQLAIVTSFVVRFGNTSSDSTRDGIATRLVWDAIQAGVRLAGLALLLVGVWQIREQVRRRVAEIGVDLRIRNTGSGRVPLVAPLGMPALPAAADLEPADDGFWQRVGRLAGAAGADLALLEITGKATRRWALVPPAGDLAAVRAAVPDGAIVTVFAEPPSAADTTAFIPVPADYYHGFLEDDVTGAFSYQTVRPTGVPVFLARARNARRWALYPTESPSSVTAVAGPA
;
A
#
# COMPACT_ATOMS: atom_id res chain seq x y z
N MET A 1 15.41 11.16 -34.61
CA MET A 1 14.27 10.68 -33.78
C MET A 1 14.71 10.16 -32.40
N ASN A 2 15.83 9.44 -32.27
CA ASN A 2 16.30 8.90 -30.97
C ASN A 2 16.68 9.93 -29.88
N GLU A 3 17.02 11.17 -30.26
CA GLU A 3 17.45 12.21 -29.31
C GLU A 3 16.30 12.79 -28.50
N VAL A 4 15.14 13.00 -29.15
CA VAL A 4 13.94 13.52 -28.50
C VAL A 4 13.45 12.54 -27.43
N LEU A 5 13.46 11.23 -27.73
CA LEU A 5 13.14 10.18 -26.77
C LEU A 5 14.11 10.16 -25.58
N THR A 6 15.40 10.34 -25.83
CA THR A 6 16.42 10.39 -24.77
C THR A 6 16.19 11.59 -23.86
N LEU A 7 15.92 12.77 -24.43
CA LEU A 7 15.63 13.98 -23.66
C LEU A 7 14.31 13.86 -22.87
N ALA A 8 13.26 13.30 -23.47
CA ALA A 8 12.00 13.05 -22.79
C ALA A 8 12.17 12.07 -21.62
N TYR A 9 12.99 11.03 -21.80
CA TYR A 9 13.30 10.06 -20.76
C TYR A 9 14.06 10.69 -19.58
N ILE A 10 15.09 11.51 -19.88
CA ILE A 10 15.83 12.26 -18.87
C ILE A 10 14.89 13.21 -18.12
N GLY A 11 14.04 13.96 -18.84
CA GLY A 11 13.06 14.87 -18.26
C GLY A 11 12.05 14.16 -17.35
N GLY A 12 11.51 13.02 -17.80
CA GLY A 12 10.59 12.19 -17.02
C GLY A 12 11.22 11.68 -15.73
N TYR A 13 12.48 11.24 -15.78
CA TYR A 13 13.22 10.81 -14.60
C TYR A 13 13.41 11.96 -13.59
N PHE A 14 13.83 13.14 -14.03
CA PHE A 14 14.00 14.30 -13.14
C PHE A 14 12.67 14.76 -12.54
N TRP A 15 11.59 14.76 -13.33
CA TRP A 15 10.25 15.09 -12.85
C TRP A 15 9.77 14.09 -11.79
N TRP A 16 9.91 12.79 -12.05
CA TRP A 16 9.57 11.73 -11.10
C TRP A 16 10.36 11.86 -9.80
N ARG A 17 11.68 12.08 -9.90
CA ARG A 17 12.56 12.25 -8.74
C ARG A 17 12.16 13.45 -7.90
N ARG A 18 11.89 14.60 -8.55
CA ARG A 18 11.42 15.81 -7.88
C ARG A 18 10.11 15.56 -7.13
N ARG A 19 9.12 14.97 -7.80
CA ARG A 19 7.82 14.67 -7.20
C ARG A 19 7.92 13.70 -6.02
N THR A 20 8.79 12.69 -6.13
CA THR A 20 9.04 11.74 -5.05
C THR A 20 9.69 12.43 -3.85
N ARG A 21 10.67 13.32 -4.07
CA ARG A 21 11.26 14.14 -3.00
C ARG A 21 10.20 15.03 -2.33
N ASP A 22 9.36 15.70 -3.12
CA ASP A 22 8.32 16.59 -2.59
C ASP A 22 7.31 15.82 -1.73
N MET A 23 6.97 14.59 -2.10
CA MET A 23 6.10 13.71 -1.30
C MET A 23 6.75 13.24 0.01
N LEU A 24 8.08 13.08 0.02
CA LEU A 24 8.83 12.62 1.19
C LEU A 24 9.32 13.75 2.09
N ALA A 25 9.36 14.99 1.59
CA ALA A 25 9.85 16.17 2.32
C ALA A 25 9.12 16.43 3.66
N PRO A 26 7.79 16.24 3.79
CA PRO A 26 7.09 16.38 5.07
C PRO A 26 7.49 15.33 6.11
N ILE A 27 8.05 14.20 5.65
CA ILE A 27 8.31 12.99 6.44
C ILE A 27 9.78 12.90 6.88
N SER A 28 10.71 13.50 6.12
CA SER A 28 12.15 13.27 6.27
C SER A 28 12.88 14.04 7.39
N GLY A 29 12.22 14.95 8.11
CA GLY A 29 12.68 15.51 9.40
C GLY A 29 14.15 15.98 9.54
N GLY A 30 14.87 16.23 8.44
CA GLY A 30 16.27 16.66 8.43
C GLY A 30 17.34 15.54 8.38
N ALA A 31 16.98 14.26 8.43
CA ALA A 31 17.96 13.14 8.47
C ALA A 31 18.29 12.58 7.07
N GLY A 32 19.05 13.35 6.28
CA GLY A 32 19.60 12.93 4.97
C GLY A 32 18.56 12.78 3.85
N ASP A 33 18.90 13.17 2.62
CA ASP A 33 17.97 13.06 1.48
C ASP A 33 17.95 11.60 0.98
N PRO A 34 16.86 10.82 1.23
CA PRO A 34 16.77 9.40 0.85
C PRO A 34 16.74 9.20 -0.67
N THR A 35 16.74 10.28 -1.45
CA THR A 35 16.78 10.24 -2.91
C THR A 35 18.20 10.37 -3.49
N VAL A 36 19.24 10.37 -2.64
CA VAL A 36 20.65 10.44 -3.04
C VAL A 36 21.26 9.04 -2.99
N HIS A 37 21.45 8.44 -4.17
CA HIS A 37 22.15 7.17 -4.34
C HIS A 37 23.25 7.32 -5.38
N TRP A 38 24.44 6.76 -5.12
CA TRP A 38 25.63 6.87 -5.99
C TRP A 38 25.36 6.37 -7.42
N ALA A 39 24.49 5.36 -7.57
CA ALA A 39 24.11 4.83 -8.88
C ALA A 39 23.45 5.88 -9.80
N VAL A 40 22.76 6.88 -9.24
CA VAL A 40 22.18 7.99 -10.00
C VAL A 40 23.26 8.91 -10.55
N GLN A 41 24.31 9.16 -9.76
CA GLN A 41 25.47 9.94 -10.21
C GLN A 41 26.27 9.17 -11.26
N ALA A 42 26.44 7.86 -11.08
CA ALA A 42 27.08 6.98 -12.06
C ALA A 42 26.31 6.94 -13.39
N TRP A 43 24.98 6.92 -13.35
CA TRP A 43 24.13 7.02 -14.54
C TRP A 43 24.26 8.38 -15.24
N GLN A 44 24.26 9.49 -14.49
CA GLN A 44 24.49 10.82 -15.05
C GLN A 44 25.85 10.91 -15.75
N LEU A 45 26.89 10.36 -15.13
CA LEU A 45 28.22 10.27 -15.72
C LEU A 45 28.21 9.44 -17.01
N ALA A 46 27.54 8.29 -17.03
CA ALA A 46 27.40 7.45 -18.22
C ALA A 46 26.71 8.18 -19.38
N ILE A 47 25.68 8.99 -19.10
CA ILE A 47 25.03 9.83 -20.12
C ILE A 47 26.01 10.87 -20.66
N VAL A 48 26.68 11.63 -19.79
CA VAL A 48 27.65 12.65 -20.20
C VAL A 48 28.76 12.03 -21.04
N THR A 49 29.31 10.90 -20.62
CA THR A 49 30.31 10.14 -21.38
C THR A 49 29.79 9.73 -22.75
N SER A 50 28.53 9.26 -22.85
CA SER A 50 27.93 8.91 -24.15
C SER A 50 27.79 10.11 -25.10
N PHE A 51 27.58 11.31 -24.55
CA PHE A 51 27.54 12.56 -25.31
C PHE A 51 28.95 12.98 -25.76
N VAL A 52 29.94 12.92 -24.87
CA VAL A 52 31.33 13.25 -25.20
C VAL A 52 31.88 12.32 -26.28
N VAL A 53 31.65 11.00 -26.18
CA VAL A 53 32.08 10.02 -27.21
C VAL A 53 31.45 10.34 -28.56
N ARG A 54 30.17 10.75 -28.57
CA ARG A 54 29.47 11.09 -29.80
C ARG A 54 30.01 12.36 -30.46
N PHE A 55 30.30 13.39 -29.67
CA PHE A 55 30.77 14.69 -30.17
C PHE A 55 32.28 14.71 -30.45
N GLY A 56 33.07 13.86 -29.78
CA GLY A 56 34.50 13.72 -30.04
C GLY A 56 34.84 12.91 -31.30
N ASN A 57 33.87 12.16 -31.84
CA ASN A 57 34.05 11.29 -33.01
C ASN A 57 33.44 11.88 -34.29
N THR A 58 33.83 13.10 -34.65
CA THR A 58 33.37 13.79 -35.88
C THR A 58 34.32 13.62 -37.07
N SER A 59 35.28 12.70 -37.02
CA SER A 59 36.25 12.53 -38.13
C SER A 59 35.58 11.91 -39.36
N SER A 60 35.64 12.66 -40.48
CA SER A 60 34.98 12.32 -41.74
C SER A 60 35.80 11.37 -42.63
N ASP A 61 36.79 10.67 -42.09
CA ASP A 61 37.68 9.85 -42.91
C ASP A 61 36.95 8.61 -43.47
N SER A 62 37.04 8.40 -44.78
CA SER A 62 36.27 7.40 -45.55
C SER A 62 37.10 6.16 -45.91
N THR A 63 38.28 6.02 -45.32
CA THR A 63 39.15 4.85 -45.45
C THR A 63 38.53 3.62 -44.77
N ARG A 64 38.93 2.39 -45.20
CA ARG A 64 38.47 1.13 -44.57
C ARG A 64 38.73 1.11 -43.06
N ASP A 65 39.87 1.65 -42.64
CA ASP A 65 40.23 1.79 -41.24
C ASP A 65 39.26 2.74 -40.52
N GLY A 66 38.84 3.83 -41.17
CA GLY A 66 37.80 4.74 -40.67
C GLY A 66 36.44 4.08 -40.43
N ILE A 67 36.04 3.11 -41.28
CA ILE A 67 34.79 2.36 -41.08
C ILE A 67 34.89 1.41 -39.88
N ALA A 68 36.00 0.67 -39.75
CA ALA A 68 36.23 -0.22 -38.61
C ALA A 68 36.26 0.56 -37.29
N THR A 69 36.95 1.71 -37.25
CA THR A 69 36.98 2.59 -36.08
C THR A 69 35.59 3.12 -35.72
N ARG A 70 34.76 3.52 -36.70
CA ARG A 70 33.38 3.95 -36.45
C ARG A 70 32.50 2.85 -35.85
N LEU A 71 32.60 1.61 -36.36
CA LEU A 71 31.85 0.48 -35.80
C LEU A 71 32.24 0.18 -34.35
N VAL A 72 33.53 0.26 -34.03
CA VAL A 72 34.02 0.12 -32.66
C VAL A 72 33.46 1.22 -31.76
N TRP A 73 33.45 2.47 -32.23
CA TRP A 73 32.87 3.58 -31.47
C TRP A 73 31.36 3.47 -31.27
N ASP A 74 30.61 3.00 -32.27
CA ASP A 74 29.18 2.73 -32.15
C ASP A 74 28.90 1.61 -31.14
N ALA A 75 29.70 0.54 -31.17
CA ALA A 75 29.59 -0.56 -30.20
C ALA A 75 29.91 -0.08 -28.77
N ILE A 76 30.96 0.72 -28.60
CA ILE A 76 31.30 1.35 -27.31
C ILE A 76 30.14 2.24 -26.84
N GLN A 77 29.58 3.07 -27.72
CA GLN A 77 28.47 3.96 -27.37
C GLN A 77 27.21 3.17 -26.96
N ALA A 78 26.89 2.08 -27.66
CA ALA A 78 25.79 1.20 -27.31
C ALA A 78 26.03 0.52 -25.95
N GLY A 79 27.26 0.04 -25.70
CA GLY A 79 27.66 -0.55 -24.43
C GLY A 79 27.54 0.42 -23.26
N VAL A 80 28.02 1.65 -23.40
CA VAL A 80 27.91 2.71 -22.38
C VAL A 80 26.45 3.05 -22.08
N ARG A 81 25.58 3.08 -23.11
CA ARG A 81 24.14 3.33 -22.92
C ARG A 81 23.45 2.20 -22.16
N LEU A 82 23.72 0.94 -22.51
CA LEU A 82 23.18 -0.22 -21.83
C LEU A 82 23.65 -0.29 -20.37
N ALA A 83 24.93 -0.06 -20.12
CA ALA A 83 25.48 0.02 -18.77
C ALA A 83 24.81 1.15 -17.95
N GLY A 84 24.60 2.32 -18.56
CA GLY A 84 23.86 3.43 -17.95
C GLY A 84 22.43 3.02 -17.57
N LEU A 85 21.67 2.43 -18.50
CA LEU A 85 20.30 1.97 -18.23
C LEU A 85 20.24 0.93 -17.11
N ALA A 86 21.17 -0.02 -17.07
CA ALA A 86 21.26 -1.00 -16.00
C ALA A 86 21.51 -0.33 -14.63
N LEU A 87 22.45 0.62 -14.56
CA LEU A 87 22.72 1.39 -13.34
C LEU A 87 21.51 2.21 -12.89
N LEU A 88 20.74 2.76 -13.83
CA LEU A 88 19.51 3.48 -13.53
C LEU A 88 18.45 2.56 -12.91
N LEU A 89 18.23 1.37 -13.49
CA LEU A 89 17.28 0.40 -12.94
C LEU A 89 17.68 -0.03 -11.52
N VAL A 90 18.97 -0.29 -11.29
CA VAL A 90 19.50 -0.58 -9.95
C VAL A 90 19.26 0.59 -9.00
N GLY A 91 19.54 1.83 -9.45
CA GLY A 91 19.29 3.03 -8.65
C GLY A 91 17.82 3.22 -8.28
N VAL A 92 16.90 3.05 -9.24
CA VAL A 92 15.45 3.15 -9.00
C VAL A 92 14.98 2.05 -8.05
N TRP A 93 15.48 0.82 -8.20
CA TRP A 93 15.14 -0.28 -7.31
C TRP A 93 15.63 -0.03 -5.88
N GLN A 94 16.85 0.46 -5.70
CA GLN A 94 17.39 0.82 -4.38
C GLN A 94 16.60 1.98 -3.76
N ILE A 95 16.25 3.02 -4.52
CA ILE A 95 15.41 4.13 -4.02
C ILE A 95 14.05 3.59 -3.57
N ARG A 96 13.42 2.70 -4.36
CA ARG A 96 12.15 2.06 -3.97
C ARG A 96 12.28 1.32 -2.65
N GLU A 97 13.34 0.54 -2.47
CA GLU A 97 13.58 -0.24 -1.26
C GLU A 97 13.89 0.66 -0.05
N GLN A 98 14.68 1.72 -0.24
CA GLN A 98 14.95 2.73 0.79
C GLN A 98 13.66 3.45 1.21
N VAL A 99 12.81 3.83 0.26
CA VAL A 99 11.51 4.44 0.56
C VAL A 99 10.62 3.44 1.32
N ARG A 100 10.56 2.18 0.91
CA ARG A 100 9.78 1.14 1.59
C ARG A 100 10.26 0.94 3.04
N ARG A 101 11.58 0.86 3.24
CA ARG A 101 12.19 0.74 4.57
C ARG A 101 11.92 1.96 5.42
N ARG A 102 12.09 3.17 4.88
CA ARG A 102 11.80 4.42 5.60
C ARG A 102 10.33 4.55 5.99
N VAL A 103 9.40 4.17 5.12
CA VAL A 103 7.97 4.14 5.46
C VAL A 103 7.68 3.13 6.56
N ALA A 104 8.32 1.96 6.52
CA ALA A 104 8.21 0.96 7.58
C ALA A 104 8.81 1.47 8.91
N GLU A 105 10.02 2.06 8.88
CA GLU A 105 10.70 2.64 10.04
C GLU A 105 9.88 3.78 10.65
N ILE A 106 9.35 4.70 9.85
CA ILE A 106 8.56 5.83 10.35
C ILE A 106 7.19 5.37 10.85
N GLY A 107 6.60 4.36 10.21
CA GLY A 107 5.42 3.67 10.75
C GLY A 107 5.68 3.03 12.11
N VAL A 108 6.91 2.59 12.38
CA VAL A 108 7.36 2.02 13.65
C VAL A 108 7.76 3.12 14.66
N ASP A 109 8.45 4.18 14.25
CA ASP A 109 8.86 5.29 15.13
C ASP A 109 7.68 6.16 15.56
N LEU A 110 6.70 6.39 14.68
CA LEU A 110 5.41 6.99 15.09
C LEU A 110 4.68 6.10 16.09
N ARG A 111 4.86 4.78 16.01
CA ARG A 111 4.29 3.81 16.96
C ARG A 111 5.03 3.84 18.30
N ILE A 112 6.36 3.97 18.30
CA ILE A 112 7.20 3.98 19.51
C ILE A 112 7.14 5.33 20.23
N ARG A 113 7.23 6.46 19.50
CA ARG A 113 7.21 7.82 20.06
C ARG A 113 5.88 8.19 20.72
N ASN A 114 4.78 7.53 20.34
CA ASN A 114 3.49 7.67 21.01
C ASN A 114 3.40 6.88 22.34
N THR A 115 4.46 6.15 22.70
CA THR A 115 4.51 5.31 23.92
C THR A 115 5.52 5.82 24.96
N GLY A 116 6.35 6.83 24.63
CA GLY A 116 7.46 7.25 25.49
C GLY A 116 7.72 8.76 25.45
N SER A 117 7.43 9.40 26.59
CA SER A 117 7.97 10.67 27.12
C SER A 117 7.80 11.99 26.33
N GLY A 118 7.10 12.94 26.95
CA GLY A 118 7.27 14.37 26.69
C GLY A 118 5.97 15.18 26.76
N ARG A 119 5.72 15.81 27.91
CA ARG A 119 4.62 16.78 28.14
C ARG A 119 4.68 17.92 27.12
N VAL A 120 3.74 17.92 26.18
CA VAL A 120 3.20 19.11 25.52
C VAL A 120 1.70 18.88 25.48
N PRO A 121 0.82 19.84 25.82
CA PRO A 121 -0.60 19.70 25.59
C PRO A 121 -0.85 19.82 24.09
N LEU A 122 -0.47 18.77 23.34
CA LEU A 122 -1.01 18.51 22.03
C LEU A 122 -2.47 18.14 22.23
N VAL A 123 -3.36 18.85 21.55
CA VAL A 123 -4.67 18.30 21.17
C VAL A 123 -4.39 16.88 20.69
N ALA A 124 -4.94 15.88 21.39
CA ALA A 124 -4.71 14.47 21.11
C ALA A 124 -4.86 14.22 19.60
N PRO A 125 -3.98 13.41 18.96
CA PRO A 125 -4.31 12.89 17.64
C PRO A 125 -5.65 12.17 17.82
N LEU A 126 -6.74 12.77 17.30
CA LEU A 126 -8.11 12.29 17.50
C LEU A 126 -8.12 10.79 17.22
N GLY A 127 -8.34 10.04 18.31
CA GLY A 127 -7.92 8.65 18.44
C GLY A 127 -8.57 7.76 17.40
N MET A 128 -7.90 6.65 17.10
CA MET A 128 -8.65 5.50 16.62
C MET A 128 -9.79 5.21 17.62
N PRO A 129 -10.97 4.78 17.13
CA PRO A 129 -12.06 4.40 18.02
C PRO A 129 -11.53 3.41 19.06
N ALA A 130 -11.86 3.65 20.33
CA ALA A 130 -11.49 2.76 21.41
C ALA A 130 -12.08 1.38 21.09
N LEU A 131 -11.23 0.36 21.16
CA LEU A 131 -11.72 -1.01 21.02
C LEU A 131 -12.48 -1.37 22.30
N PRO A 132 -13.61 -2.10 22.20
CA PRO A 132 -14.24 -2.67 23.38
C PRO A 132 -13.21 -3.52 24.12
N ALA A 133 -13.20 -3.43 25.45
CA ALA A 133 -12.29 -4.25 26.23
C ALA A 133 -12.72 -5.72 26.08
N ALA A 134 -11.74 -6.60 25.83
CA ALA A 134 -12.03 -8.03 25.65
C ALA A 134 -12.74 -8.65 26.88
N ALA A 135 -12.56 -8.08 28.08
CA ALA A 135 -13.23 -8.52 29.29
C ALA A 135 -14.75 -8.26 29.30
N ASP A 136 -15.23 -7.32 28.48
CA ASP A 136 -16.64 -6.91 28.43
C ASP A 136 -17.43 -7.66 27.33
N LEU A 137 -16.75 -8.53 26.57
CA LEU A 137 -17.31 -9.21 25.41
C LEU A 137 -17.56 -10.69 25.72
N GLU A 138 -18.64 -11.23 25.14
CA GLU A 138 -18.93 -12.66 25.24
C GLU A 138 -17.87 -13.49 24.52
N PRO A 139 -17.57 -14.72 24.98
CA PRO A 139 -16.72 -15.65 24.25
C PRO A 139 -17.34 -16.04 22.90
N ALA A 140 -16.51 -16.23 21.88
CA ALA A 140 -16.89 -16.75 20.57
C ALA A 140 -17.03 -18.28 20.62
N ASP A 141 -17.98 -18.74 21.43
CA ASP A 141 -18.30 -20.16 21.65
C ASP A 141 -19.07 -20.79 20.47
N ASP A 142 -19.43 -22.07 20.60
CA ASP A 142 -20.20 -22.79 19.58
C ASP A 142 -21.54 -22.09 19.28
N GLY A 143 -22.17 -21.48 20.29
CA GLY A 143 -23.40 -20.73 20.16
C GLY A 143 -23.22 -19.46 19.30
N PHE A 144 -22.12 -18.73 19.49
CA PHE A 144 -21.73 -17.61 18.64
C PHE A 144 -21.55 -18.05 17.19
N TRP A 145 -20.76 -19.09 16.93
CA TRP A 145 -20.50 -19.57 15.57
C TRP A 145 -21.77 -20.12 14.88
N GLN A 146 -22.68 -20.76 15.62
CA GLN A 146 -23.99 -21.15 15.09
C GLN A 146 -24.86 -19.94 14.73
N ARG A 147 -24.82 -18.85 15.52
CA ARG A 147 -25.51 -17.59 15.16
C ARG A 147 -24.91 -16.99 13.89
N VAL A 148 -23.58 -16.94 13.78
CA VAL A 148 -22.86 -16.47 12.59
C VAL A 148 -23.23 -17.29 11.35
N GLY A 149 -23.29 -18.63 11.48
CA GLY A 149 -23.72 -19.51 10.40
C GLY A 149 -25.15 -19.25 9.94
N ARG A 150 -26.09 -19.04 10.88
CA ARG A 150 -27.47 -18.67 10.56
C ARG A 150 -27.57 -17.31 9.87
N LEU A 151 -26.79 -16.33 10.32
CA LEU A 151 -26.72 -15.00 9.69
C LEU A 151 -26.21 -15.10 8.25
N ALA A 152 -25.12 -15.83 8.03
CA ALA A 152 -24.56 -16.01 6.69
C ALA A 152 -25.53 -16.76 5.77
N GLY A 153 -26.15 -17.84 6.27
CA GLY A 153 -27.18 -18.58 5.54
C GLY A 153 -28.40 -17.72 5.19
N ALA A 154 -28.87 -16.87 6.13
CA ALA A 154 -30.00 -15.98 5.89
C ALA A 154 -29.67 -14.86 4.88
N ALA A 155 -28.45 -14.35 4.88
CA ALA A 155 -27.99 -13.37 3.90
C ALA A 155 -27.81 -13.98 2.49
N GLY A 156 -27.59 -15.29 2.40
CA GLY A 156 -27.35 -15.98 1.13
C GLY A 156 -26.06 -15.57 0.43
N ALA A 157 -25.15 -14.92 1.15
CA ALA A 157 -23.89 -14.37 0.64
C ALA A 157 -22.81 -14.42 1.72
N ASP A 158 -21.55 -14.26 1.31
CA ASP A 158 -20.43 -14.18 2.25
C ASP A 158 -20.59 -12.97 3.18
N LEU A 159 -20.45 -13.18 4.49
CA LEU A 159 -20.43 -12.07 5.45
C LEU A 159 -19.01 -11.63 5.75
N ALA A 160 -18.81 -10.33 6.00
CA ALA A 160 -17.53 -9.80 6.42
C ALA A 160 -17.29 -10.06 7.92
N LEU A 161 -16.14 -10.66 8.23
CA LEU A 161 -15.64 -10.84 9.59
C LEU A 161 -14.39 -9.98 9.77
N LEU A 162 -14.45 -9.04 10.70
CA LEU A 162 -13.31 -8.26 11.16
C LEU A 162 -12.66 -8.94 12.35
N GLU A 163 -11.40 -9.31 12.19
CA GLU A 163 -10.54 -9.81 13.26
C GLU A 163 -9.68 -8.65 13.76
N ILE A 164 -9.64 -8.46 15.09
CA ILE A 164 -8.81 -7.46 15.74
C ILE A 164 -7.94 -8.15 16.79
N THR A 165 -6.62 -8.13 16.56
CA THR A 165 -5.64 -8.73 17.45
C THR A 165 -4.74 -7.67 18.09
N GLY A 166 -4.59 -7.78 19.42
CA GLY A 166 -3.85 -6.82 20.22
C GLY A 166 -4.39 -5.39 20.08
N LYS A 167 -3.48 -4.40 20.02
CA LYS A 167 -3.86 -2.98 20.00
C LYS A 167 -4.10 -2.38 18.61
N ALA A 168 -3.78 -3.11 17.52
CA ALA A 168 -3.69 -2.46 16.20
C ALA A 168 -3.84 -3.37 14.99
N THR A 169 -3.67 -4.68 15.12
CA THR A 169 -3.74 -5.57 13.95
C THR A 169 -5.21 -5.81 13.63
N ARG A 170 -5.57 -5.56 12.38
CA ARG A 170 -6.92 -5.71 11.87
C ARG A 170 -6.87 -6.46 10.55
N ARG A 171 -7.71 -7.49 10.43
CA ARG A 171 -7.75 -8.36 9.27
C ARG A 171 -9.19 -8.66 8.91
N TRP A 172 -9.46 -8.68 7.62
CA TRP A 172 -10.74 -9.15 7.10
C TRP A 172 -10.67 -10.64 6.78
N ALA A 173 -11.76 -11.33 7.05
CA ALA A 173 -12.07 -12.65 6.55
C ALA A 173 -13.52 -12.66 6.04
N LEU A 174 -13.88 -13.73 5.32
CA LEU A 174 -15.24 -13.93 4.84
C LEU A 174 -15.82 -15.19 5.46
N VAL A 175 -17.09 -15.10 5.86
CA VAL A 175 -17.88 -16.21 6.38
C VAL A 175 -18.81 -16.69 5.27
N PRO A 176 -18.60 -17.89 4.71
CA PRO A 176 -19.45 -18.40 3.63
C PRO A 176 -20.84 -18.80 4.15
N PRO A 177 -21.91 -18.67 3.33
CA PRO A 177 -23.29 -18.95 3.74
C PRO A 177 -23.59 -20.43 4.00
N ALA A 178 -22.86 -21.34 3.35
CA ALA A 178 -23.01 -22.79 3.48
C ALA A 178 -21.65 -23.51 3.57
N GLY A 179 -20.59 -22.79 3.97
CA GLY A 179 -19.23 -23.31 3.98
C GLY A 179 -18.74 -23.76 5.36
N ASP A 180 -17.47 -24.11 5.40
CA ASP A 180 -16.81 -24.63 6.59
C ASP A 180 -16.53 -23.53 7.62
N LEU A 181 -17.49 -23.32 8.53
CA LEU A 181 -17.33 -22.43 9.68
C LEU A 181 -16.21 -22.89 10.62
N ALA A 182 -15.88 -24.18 10.65
CA ALA A 182 -14.79 -24.68 11.48
C ALA A 182 -13.44 -24.21 10.94
N ALA A 183 -13.25 -24.16 9.61
CA ALA A 183 -12.07 -23.58 9.00
C ALA A 183 -11.94 -22.08 9.29
N VAL A 184 -13.04 -21.33 9.23
CA VAL A 184 -13.04 -19.90 9.60
C VAL A 184 -12.64 -19.74 11.06
N ARG A 185 -13.27 -20.50 11.96
CA ARG A 185 -12.97 -20.48 13.39
C ARG A 185 -11.51 -20.82 13.69
N ALA A 186 -10.98 -21.89 13.07
CA ALA A 186 -9.60 -22.33 13.27
C ALA A 186 -8.56 -21.31 12.77
N ALA A 187 -8.95 -20.41 11.86
CA ALA A 187 -8.08 -19.35 11.35
C ALA A 187 -8.05 -18.10 12.24
N VAL A 188 -8.94 -17.98 13.23
CA VAL A 188 -9.00 -16.86 14.16
C VAL A 188 -8.04 -17.10 15.32
N PRO A 189 -7.09 -16.18 15.59
CA PRO A 189 -6.18 -16.30 16.72
C PRO A 189 -6.91 -16.21 18.07
N ASP A 190 -6.46 -17.00 19.04
CA ASP A 190 -6.93 -16.92 20.42
C ASP A 190 -6.82 -15.48 20.98
N GLY A 191 -7.87 -15.04 21.66
CA GLY A 191 -7.96 -13.69 22.23
C GLY A 191 -8.24 -12.57 21.21
N ALA A 192 -8.43 -12.89 19.92
CA ALA A 192 -8.87 -11.92 18.94
C ALA A 192 -10.31 -11.45 19.23
N ILE A 193 -10.58 -10.16 19.05
CA ILE A 193 -11.95 -9.66 18.99
C ILE A 193 -12.44 -9.89 17.56
N VAL A 194 -13.52 -10.65 17.41
CA VAL A 194 -14.17 -10.90 16.13
C VAL A 194 -15.49 -10.15 16.05
N THR A 195 -15.68 -9.40 14.98
CA THR A 195 -16.95 -8.71 14.68
C THR A 195 -17.45 -9.17 13.32
N VAL A 196 -18.65 -9.75 13.28
CA VAL A 196 -19.31 -10.16 12.04
C VAL A 196 -20.40 -9.15 11.69
N PHE A 197 -20.39 -8.67 10.45
CA PHE A 197 -21.38 -7.73 9.94
C PHE A 197 -22.45 -8.49 9.16
N ALA A 198 -23.73 -8.25 9.50
CA ALA A 198 -24.86 -8.93 8.88
C ALA A 198 -25.10 -8.54 7.41
N GLU A 199 -24.61 -7.38 6.98
CA GLU A 199 -24.71 -6.92 5.60
C GLU A 199 -23.49 -7.41 4.80
N PRO A 200 -23.68 -8.17 3.71
CA PRO A 200 -22.56 -8.72 2.93
C PRO A 200 -21.84 -7.61 2.16
N PRO A 201 -20.52 -7.74 1.92
CA PRO A 201 -19.81 -6.82 1.05
C PRO A 201 -20.31 -6.97 -0.39
N SER A 202 -20.50 -5.82 -1.04
CA SER A 202 -21.20 -5.72 -2.31
C SER A 202 -20.24 -5.50 -3.48
N ALA A 203 -20.60 -6.06 -4.65
CA ALA A 203 -19.98 -5.72 -5.93
C ALA A 203 -20.72 -4.58 -6.66
N ALA A 204 -21.72 -3.96 -6.00
CA ALA A 204 -22.53 -2.90 -6.58
C ALA A 204 -21.73 -1.61 -6.77
N ASP A 205 -22.24 -0.73 -7.63
CA ASP A 205 -21.70 0.61 -7.84
C ASP A 205 -21.77 1.46 -6.55
N THR A 206 -20.73 2.26 -6.33
CA THR A 206 -20.59 3.15 -5.18
C THR A 206 -21.30 4.50 -5.39
N THR A 207 -21.73 4.82 -6.62
CA THR A 207 -22.19 6.16 -7.01
C THR A 207 -23.41 6.67 -6.23
N ALA A 208 -24.32 5.79 -5.81
CA ALA A 208 -25.52 6.16 -5.05
C ALA A 208 -25.44 5.77 -3.56
N PHE A 209 -24.29 5.28 -3.09
CA PHE A 209 -24.17 4.81 -1.72
C PHE A 209 -24.09 5.97 -0.73
N ILE A 210 -24.97 5.93 0.28
CA ILE A 210 -24.99 6.86 1.40
C ILE A 210 -24.81 6.03 2.67
N PRO A 211 -23.69 6.16 3.40
CA PRO A 211 -23.50 5.40 4.62
C PRO A 211 -24.44 5.87 5.73
N VAL A 212 -24.79 4.95 6.62
CA VAL A 212 -25.45 5.28 7.89
C VAL A 212 -24.53 6.21 8.69
N PRO A 213 -25.01 7.34 9.23
CA PRO A 213 -24.17 8.26 10.00
C PRO A 213 -23.46 7.57 11.17
N ALA A 214 -22.13 7.73 11.23
CA ALA A 214 -21.28 7.25 12.31
C ALA A 214 -20.01 8.10 12.42
N ASP A 215 -19.37 8.10 13.58
CA ASP A 215 -18.11 8.82 13.80
C ASP A 215 -16.93 8.18 13.04
N TYR A 216 -16.99 6.86 12.89
CA TYR A 216 -15.99 6.04 12.22
C TYR A 216 -16.63 4.86 11.51
N TYR A 217 -15.93 4.38 10.49
CA TYR A 217 -16.29 3.19 9.75
C TYR A 217 -15.10 2.24 9.61
N HIS A 218 -15.40 0.94 9.54
CA HIS A 218 -14.52 -0.10 9.05
C HIS A 218 -14.74 -0.27 7.54
N GLY A 219 -13.75 0.13 6.76
CA GLY A 219 -13.72 -0.07 5.31
C GLY A 219 -13.19 -1.45 4.95
N PHE A 220 -14.00 -2.19 4.18
CA PHE A 220 -13.64 -3.45 3.54
C PHE A 220 -13.43 -3.21 2.04
N LEU A 221 -12.31 -3.68 1.51
CA LEU A 221 -12.03 -3.72 0.07
C LEU A 221 -11.39 -5.06 -0.28
N GLU A 222 -11.94 -5.75 -1.27
CA GLU A 222 -11.31 -6.88 -1.95
C GLU A 222 -10.75 -6.42 -3.29
N ASP A 223 -9.46 -6.63 -3.49
CA ASP A 223 -8.78 -6.34 -4.75
C ASP A 223 -9.30 -7.23 -5.89
N ASP A 224 -9.57 -6.63 -7.05
CA ASP A 224 -10.17 -7.29 -8.21
C ASP A 224 -9.25 -8.28 -8.93
N VAL A 225 -7.94 -8.05 -8.84
CA VAL A 225 -6.94 -8.90 -9.48
C VAL A 225 -6.45 -10.00 -8.54
N THR A 226 -6.10 -9.63 -7.31
CA THR A 226 -5.42 -10.54 -6.36
C THR A 226 -6.38 -11.21 -5.39
N GLY A 227 -7.61 -10.70 -5.23
CA GLY A 227 -8.55 -11.15 -4.21
C GLY A 227 -8.10 -10.82 -2.77
N ALA A 228 -7.05 -10.00 -2.61
CA ALA A 228 -6.55 -9.64 -1.30
C ALA A 228 -7.50 -8.67 -0.59
N PHE A 229 -7.72 -8.88 0.71
CA PHE A 229 -8.52 -7.98 1.52
C PHE A 229 -7.68 -6.87 2.14
N SER A 230 -8.21 -5.65 2.15
CA SER A 230 -7.58 -4.52 2.82
C SER A 230 -8.53 -3.86 3.82
N TYR A 231 -7.98 -3.52 4.98
CA TYR A 231 -8.67 -2.82 6.05
C TYR A 231 -8.31 -1.34 6.03
N GLN A 232 -9.30 -0.47 6.24
CA GLN A 232 -9.09 0.94 6.50
C GLN A 232 -10.08 1.46 7.54
N THR A 233 -9.60 2.22 8.54
CA THR A 233 -10.49 3.05 9.36
C THR A 233 -10.84 4.31 8.56
N VAL A 234 -12.13 4.56 8.33
CA VAL A 234 -12.63 5.67 7.53
C VAL A 234 -13.41 6.63 8.42
N ARG A 235 -13.13 7.93 8.32
CA ARG A 235 -13.94 8.99 8.93
C ARG A 235 -15.02 9.45 7.96
N PRO A 236 -16.10 10.12 8.42
CA PRO A 236 -17.09 10.74 7.54
C PRO A 236 -16.49 11.55 6.39
N THR A 237 -15.48 12.37 6.67
CA THR A 237 -14.78 13.19 5.67
C THR A 237 -13.96 12.37 4.67
N GLY A 238 -13.61 11.13 5.00
CA GLY A 238 -12.85 10.21 4.16
C GLY A 238 -13.72 9.27 3.31
N VAL A 239 -15.04 9.26 3.52
CA VAL A 239 -15.97 8.40 2.78
C VAL A 239 -15.85 8.58 1.26
N PRO A 240 -15.83 9.81 0.70
CA PRO A 240 -15.73 9.98 -0.76
C PRO A 240 -14.45 9.36 -1.35
N VAL A 241 -13.33 9.47 -0.64
CA VAL A 241 -12.04 8.90 -1.04
C VAL A 241 -12.09 7.37 -1.00
N PHE A 242 -12.70 6.80 0.05
CA PHE A 242 -12.91 5.36 0.15
C PHE A 242 -13.79 4.84 -1.00
N LEU A 243 -14.93 5.48 -1.27
CA LEU A 243 -15.85 5.09 -2.34
C LEU A 243 -15.22 5.20 -3.73
N ALA A 244 -14.33 6.18 -3.95
CA ALA A 244 -13.58 6.29 -5.20
C ALA A 244 -12.62 5.10 -5.40
N ARG A 245 -11.99 4.58 -4.33
CA ARG A 245 -11.17 3.37 -4.40
C ARG A 245 -12.01 2.11 -4.61
N ALA A 246 -13.15 2.04 -3.94
CA ALA A 246 -14.09 0.92 -4.02
C ALA A 246 -14.62 0.66 -5.45
N ARG A 247 -14.60 1.66 -6.34
CA ARG A 247 -14.96 1.48 -7.77
C ARG A 247 -14.09 0.47 -8.52
N ASN A 248 -12.87 0.26 -8.06
CA ASN A 248 -11.93 -0.70 -8.65
C ASN A 248 -11.80 -1.97 -7.78
N ALA A 249 -12.62 -2.12 -6.74
CA ALA A 249 -12.62 -3.30 -5.89
C ALA A 249 -13.61 -4.34 -6.43
N ARG A 250 -13.31 -5.62 -6.25
CA ARG A 250 -14.24 -6.72 -6.55
C ARG A 250 -15.48 -6.66 -5.69
N ARG A 251 -15.26 -6.46 -4.39
CA ARG A 251 -16.28 -6.28 -3.37
C ARG A 251 -15.81 -5.23 -2.39
N TRP A 252 -16.76 -4.48 -1.86
CA TRP A 252 -16.49 -3.44 -0.88
C TRP A 252 -17.63 -3.34 0.12
N ALA A 253 -17.31 -2.82 1.30
CA ALA A 253 -18.32 -2.43 2.29
C ALA A 253 -17.78 -1.33 3.19
N LEU A 254 -18.70 -0.59 3.79
CA LEU A 254 -18.37 0.44 4.77
C LEU A 254 -19.27 0.26 5.98
N TYR A 255 -18.73 -0.31 7.05
CA TYR A 255 -19.50 -0.64 8.24
C TYR A 255 -19.28 0.39 9.34
N PRO A 256 -20.32 0.94 9.97
CA PRO A 256 -20.18 1.72 11.20
C PRO A 256 -19.42 0.92 12.26
N THR A 257 -18.53 1.58 13.02
CA THR A 257 -17.81 0.90 14.12
C THR A 257 -18.74 0.42 15.23
N GLU A 258 -19.88 1.08 15.40
CA GLU A 258 -20.94 0.74 16.36
C GLU A 258 -22.19 0.26 15.63
N SER A 259 -22.03 -0.67 14.68
CA SER A 259 -23.17 -1.19 13.93
C SER A 259 -24.08 -2.04 14.84
N PRO A 260 -25.37 -1.71 15.00
CA PRO A 260 -26.30 -2.45 15.85
C PRO A 260 -26.63 -3.85 15.29
N SER A 261 -26.35 -4.07 14.00
CA SER A 261 -26.54 -5.36 13.34
C SER A 261 -25.29 -6.25 13.38
N SER A 262 -24.18 -5.76 13.95
CA SER A 262 -22.96 -6.54 14.10
C SER A 262 -23.01 -7.42 15.35
N VAL A 263 -22.39 -8.59 15.28
CA VAL A 263 -22.21 -9.48 16.43
C VAL A 263 -20.72 -9.54 16.74
N THR A 264 -20.35 -9.18 17.98
CA THR A 264 -18.95 -9.12 18.43
C THR A 264 -18.72 -10.11 19.58
N ALA A 265 -17.60 -10.82 19.54
CA ALA A 265 -17.19 -11.75 20.57
C ALA A 265 -15.65 -11.83 20.66
N VAL A 266 -15.12 -12.49 21.71
CA VAL A 266 -13.69 -12.76 21.86
C VAL A 266 -13.41 -14.23 21.55
N ALA A 267 -12.48 -14.49 20.64
CA ALA A 267 -12.02 -15.83 20.33
C ALA A 267 -11.43 -16.50 21.59
N GLY A 268 -12.02 -17.62 21.99
CA GLY A 268 -11.47 -18.48 23.03
C GLY A 268 -10.34 -19.37 22.49
N PRO A 269 -9.60 -20.08 23.36
CA PRO A 269 -8.66 -21.09 22.92
C PRO A 269 -9.38 -22.16 22.08
N ALA A 270 -8.85 -22.42 20.88
CA ALA A 270 -9.37 -23.43 19.96
C ALA A 270 -9.25 -24.86 20.51
#